data_AF-A0A103E317-F1
#
_entry.id   AF-A0A103E317-F1
#
_cell.length_a   1.000
_cell.length_b   1.000
_cell.length_c   1.000
_cell.angle_alpha   90.00
_cell.angle_beta   90.00
_cell.angle_gamma   90.00
#
_symmetry.space_group_name_H-M   'P 1'
#
loop_
_entity.id
_entity.type
_entity.pdbx_description
1 polymer ?
#
loop_
_entity_poly.entity_id
_entity_poly.type
_entity_poly.pdbx_seq_one_letter_code
_entity_poly.pdbx_strand_id
1 'polypeptide(L)'
;MFSMPGDDPNSVKVIDVMRGVFDGHANEKYLIVVLSCQLWGANYTYTEYFVLDKDGTLIDRLDETRIDDDYVGTIGNDGGLWDDDQFAFKNGKLTIIKPAGGSHAEPRWKVTITYQLDKLNRLRLLGIPTRRLIKYGNATT
;
A
#
# COMPACT_ATOMS: atom_id res chain seq x y z
N MET A 1 29.41 23.78 -12.40
CA MET A 1 27.97 23.72 -12.68
C MET A 1 27.50 22.40 -12.10
N PHE A 2 26.82 22.43 -10.96
CA PHE A 2 26.36 21.21 -10.28
C PHE A 2 24.99 20.85 -10.84
N SER A 3 24.89 19.71 -11.51
CA SER A 3 23.62 19.12 -11.91
C SER A 3 22.84 18.72 -10.66
N MET A 4 21.59 19.17 -10.58
CA MET A 4 20.69 18.72 -9.51
C MET A 4 20.18 17.32 -9.84
N PRO A 5 19.98 16.43 -8.86
CA PRO A 5 19.32 15.14 -9.10
C PRO A 5 17.87 15.37 -9.54
N GLY A 6 17.57 15.16 -10.83
CA GLY A 6 16.22 15.35 -11.38
C GLY A 6 16.10 15.73 -12.85
N ASP A 7 17.22 15.95 -13.56
CA ASP A 7 17.20 16.35 -14.99
C ASP A 7 16.91 15.20 -15.97
N ASP A 8 16.68 13.97 -15.50
CA ASP A 8 16.44 12.82 -16.36
C ASP A 8 14.96 12.38 -16.29
N PRO A 9 14.16 12.53 -17.36
CA PRO A 9 12.73 12.21 -17.39
C PRO A 9 12.41 10.72 -17.18
N ASN A 10 13.44 9.87 -17.12
CA ASN A 10 13.34 8.44 -16.81
C ASN A 10 13.74 8.09 -15.37
N SER A 11 13.98 9.08 -14.50
CA SER A 11 14.35 8.84 -13.11
C SER A 11 13.11 8.65 -12.23
N VAL A 12 12.83 7.40 -11.84
CA VAL A 12 11.85 7.09 -10.79
C VAL A 12 12.44 7.56 -9.46
N LYS A 13 11.84 8.59 -8.86
CA LYS A 13 12.17 8.97 -7.48
C LYS A 13 11.54 7.95 -6.55
N VAL A 14 12.37 7.17 -5.87
CA VAL A 14 11.95 6.35 -4.73
C VAL A 14 11.76 7.30 -3.56
N ILE A 15 10.51 7.63 -3.24
CA ILE A 15 10.18 8.69 -2.28
C ILE A 15 10.32 8.19 -0.84
N ASP A 16 10.08 6.89 -0.60
CA ASP A 16 10.29 6.28 0.72
C ASP A 16 10.79 4.84 0.58
N VAL A 17 11.80 4.48 1.38
CA VAL A 17 12.20 3.08 1.61
C VAL A 17 11.94 2.79 3.08
N MET A 18 10.73 2.36 3.40
CA MET A 18 10.39 1.97 4.77
C MET A 18 10.87 0.54 5.06
N ARG A 19 11.89 0.42 5.91
CA ARG A 19 12.40 -0.87 6.40
C ARG A 19 11.69 -1.22 7.70
N GLY A 20 10.74 -2.16 7.66
CA GLY A 20 10.19 -2.76 8.88
C GLY A 20 11.08 -3.87 9.42
N VAL A 21 10.98 -4.16 10.72
CA VAL A 21 11.50 -5.40 11.33
C VAL A 21 10.34 -6.38 11.42
N PHE A 22 10.51 -7.53 10.78
CA PHE A 22 9.43 -8.45 10.46
C PHE A 22 9.65 -9.79 11.17
N ASP A 23 8.90 -10.01 12.24
CA ASP A 23 8.86 -11.31 12.91
C ASP A 23 8.00 -12.26 12.09
N GLY A 24 8.69 -13.27 11.58
CA GLY A 24 8.31 -14.16 10.50
C GLY A 24 7.06 -14.99 10.69
N HIS A 25 6.38 -15.24 9.59
CA HIS A 25 5.60 -16.46 9.45
C HIS A 25 6.49 -17.67 9.82
N ALA A 26 6.11 -18.43 10.85
CA ALA A 26 6.74 -19.69 11.26
C ALA A 26 8.29 -19.71 11.36
N ASN A 27 8.91 -18.66 11.92
CA ASN A 27 10.36 -18.49 12.16
C ASN A 27 11.22 -17.91 11.01
N GLU A 28 10.63 -17.42 9.93
CA GLU A 28 11.39 -16.89 8.76
C GLU A 28 11.33 -15.36 8.64
N LYS A 29 12.49 -14.69 8.54
CA LYS A 29 12.51 -13.23 8.36
C LYS A 29 12.27 -12.87 6.89
N TYR A 30 11.23 -12.09 6.63
CA TYR A 30 10.97 -11.48 5.32
C TYR A 30 11.27 -9.98 5.38
N LEU A 31 11.46 -9.36 4.22
CA LEU A 31 11.61 -7.92 4.08
C LEU A 31 10.45 -7.40 3.23
N ILE A 32 9.77 -6.36 3.67
CA ILE A 32 8.86 -5.60 2.81
C ILE A 32 9.55 -4.32 2.37
N VAL A 33 9.63 -4.11 1.07
CA VAL A 33 10.02 -2.83 0.47
C VAL A 33 8.78 -2.23 -0.16
N VAL A 34 8.51 -0.96 0.15
CA VAL A 34 7.42 -0.22 -0.49
C VAL A 34 8.06 0.82 -1.38
N LEU A 35 7.60 0.88 -2.63
CA LEU A 35 7.96 1.94 -3.56
C LEU A 35 6.70 2.74 -3.85
N SER A 36 6.70 4.02 -3.49
CA SER A 36 5.73 5.00 -3.96
C SER A 36 6.40 5.90 -4.99
N CYS A 37 5.74 6.09 -6.14
CA CYS A 37 6.13 7.12 -7.09
C CYS A 37 5.00 8.16 -7.17
N GLN A 38 5.33 9.41 -6.83
CA GLN A 38 4.49 10.56 -7.16
C GLN A 38 5.00 11.12 -8.48
N LEU A 39 4.27 10.90 -9.57
CA LEU A 39 4.58 11.60 -10.82
C LEU A 39 4.32 13.09 -10.61
N TRP A 40 5.31 13.92 -10.96
CA TRP A 40 5.21 15.36 -10.82
C TRP A 40 4.26 15.91 -11.88
N GLY A 41 3.03 16.23 -11.46
CA GLY A 41 1.96 16.71 -12.33
C GLY A 41 0.88 15.66 -12.57
N ALA A 42 -0.23 15.81 -11.84
CA ALA A 42 -1.50 15.08 -11.93
C ALA A 42 -1.55 13.66 -11.32
N ASN A 43 -1.88 13.61 -10.03
CA ASN A 43 -2.88 12.71 -9.42
C ASN A 43 -2.73 11.18 -9.49
N TYR A 44 -1.52 10.63 -9.65
CA TYR A 44 -1.33 9.18 -9.49
C TYR A 44 -0.12 8.92 -8.60
N THR A 45 -0.38 8.46 -7.37
CA THR A 45 0.64 7.92 -6.47
C THR A 45 0.62 6.42 -6.60
N TYR A 46 1.43 5.83 -7.47
CA TYR A 46 1.47 4.38 -7.60
C TYR A 46 2.31 3.79 -6.47
N THR A 47 1.68 2.93 -5.66
CA THR A 47 2.34 2.23 -4.55
C THR A 47 2.46 0.74 -4.85
N GLU A 48 3.67 0.19 -4.73
CA GLU A 48 3.93 -1.25 -4.89
C GLU A 48 4.66 -1.81 -3.67
N TYR A 49 4.18 -2.93 -3.16
CA TYR A 49 4.75 -3.66 -2.04
C TYR A 49 5.50 -4.88 -2.55
N PHE A 50 6.77 -4.98 -2.23
CA PHE A 50 7.63 -6.11 -2.57
C PHE A 50 7.90 -6.92 -1.32
N VAL A 51 7.54 -8.21 -1.35
CA VAL A 51 7.94 -9.18 -0.33
C VAL A 51 9.24 -9.82 -0.80
N LEU A 52 10.29 -9.67 -0.01
CA LEU A 52 11.58 -10.29 -0.26
C LEU A 52 11.89 -11.31 0.84
N ASP A 53 12.58 -12.37 0.47
CA ASP A 53 13.20 -13.29 1.43
C ASP A 53 14.40 -12.61 2.11
N LYS A 54 14.94 -13.23 3.16
CA LYS A 54 16.11 -12.76 3.93
C LYS A 54 17.36 -12.51 3.09
N ASP A 55 17.49 -13.16 1.94
CA ASP A 55 18.61 -13.02 1.01
C ASP A 55 18.34 -11.97 -0.08
N GLY A 56 17.19 -11.31 -0.05
CA GLY A 56 16.77 -10.30 -1.02
C GLY A 56 16.03 -10.86 -2.24
N THR A 57 15.78 -12.17 -2.29
CA THR A 57 15.01 -12.78 -3.38
C THR A 57 13.57 -12.29 -3.37
N LEU A 58 13.05 -11.82 -4.51
CA LEU A 58 11.65 -11.44 -4.64
C LEU A 58 10.74 -12.66 -4.51
N ILE A 59 9.87 -12.64 -3.51
CA ILE A 59 8.85 -13.65 -3.23
C ILE A 59 7.56 -13.34 -3.97
N ASP A 60 7.01 -12.15 -3.72
CA ASP A 60 5.75 -11.69 -4.31
C ASP A 60 5.71 -10.17 -4.34
N ARG A 61 4.77 -9.64 -5.13
CA ARG A 61 4.50 -8.20 -5.20
C ARG A 61 3.01 -7.92 -5.19
N LEU A 62 2.67 -6.78 -4.64
CA LEU A 62 1.30 -6.29 -4.55
C LEU A 62 1.30 -4.83 -5.00
N ASP A 63 0.84 -4.60 -6.22
CA ASP A 63 0.66 -3.26 -6.76
C ASP A 63 -0.70 -2.66 -6.40
N GLU A 64 -0.80 -1.33 -6.48
CA GLU A 64 -2.01 -0.59 -6.15
C GLU A 64 -3.23 -1.01 -6.97
N THR A 65 -3.07 -1.35 -8.25
CA THR A 65 -4.18 -1.84 -9.09
C THR A 65 -4.78 -3.11 -8.51
N ARG A 66 -3.93 -4.07 -8.14
CA ARG A 66 -4.36 -5.31 -7.50
C ARG A 66 -5.03 -5.04 -6.14
N ILE A 67 -4.55 -4.07 -5.38
CA ILE A 67 -5.16 -3.69 -4.08
C ILE A 67 -6.55 -3.08 -4.29
N ASP A 68 -6.70 -2.19 -5.28
CA ASP A 68 -7.99 -1.58 -5.62
C ASP A 68 -8.97 -2.62 -6.16
N ASP A 69 -8.54 -3.50 -7.07
CA ASP A 69 -9.35 -4.60 -7.60
C ASP A 69 -9.83 -5.55 -6.49
N ASP A 70 -8.94 -5.93 -5.58
CA ASP A 70 -9.27 -6.78 -4.41
C ASP A 70 -10.30 -6.09 -3.50
N TYR A 71 -10.13 -4.78 -3.26
CA TYR A 71 -11.05 -3.99 -2.45
C TYR A 71 -12.42 -3.85 -3.13
N VAL A 72 -12.47 -3.39 -4.37
CA VAL A 72 -13.69 -3.18 -5.16
C VAL A 72 -14.42 -4.50 -5.39
N GLY A 73 -13.69 -5.57 -5.69
CA GLY A 73 -14.25 -6.91 -5.88
C GLY A 73 -14.90 -7.47 -4.61
N THR A 74 -14.41 -7.09 -3.43
CA THR A 74 -14.92 -7.60 -2.15
C THR A 74 -16.01 -6.73 -1.54
N ILE A 75 -15.89 -5.40 -1.62
CA ILE A 75 -16.79 -4.43 -0.97
C ILE A 75 -17.86 -3.89 -1.93
N GLY A 76 -17.61 -3.94 -3.24
CA GLY A 76 -18.39 -3.26 -4.27
C GLY A 76 -17.85 -1.86 -4.58
N ASN A 77 -18.22 -1.32 -5.74
CA ASN A 77 -17.75 -0.02 -6.20
C ASN A 77 -18.34 1.13 -5.36
N ASP A 78 -17.60 1.57 -4.34
CA ASP A 78 -17.96 2.68 -3.43
C ASP A 78 -17.07 3.93 -3.64
N GLY A 79 -16.29 3.98 -4.72
CA GLY A 79 -15.43 5.13 -5.06
C GLY A 79 -13.94 4.96 -4.73
N GLY A 80 -13.38 3.76 -4.93
CA GLY A 80 -11.92 3.50 -4.94
C GLY A 80 -11.17 3.71 -3.62
N LEU A 81 -9.87 3.39 -3.65
CA LEU A 81 -8.90 3.70 -2.61
C LEU A 81 -8.18 5.03 -2.90
N TRP A 82 -7.86 5.79 -1.86
CA TRP A 82 -7.28 7.13 -1.99
C TRP A 82 -6.06 7.31 -1.07
N ASP A 83 -5.26 8.33 -1.37
CA ASP A 83 -4.20 8.88 -0.52
C ASP A 83 -3.04 7.89 -0.19
N ASP A 84 -2.12 8.31 0.67
CA ASP A 84 -0.97 7.53 1.12
C ASP A 84 -1.33 6.38 2.09
N ASP A 85 -0.49 5.35 2.10
CA ASP A 85 -0.73 4.10 2.82
C ASP A 85 -0.13 4.11 4.22
N GLN A 86 -0.92 3.73 5.23
CA GLN A 86 -0.38 3.22 6.49
C GLN A 86 -0.30 1.70 6.40
N PHE A 87 0.89 1.11 6.55
CA PHE A 87 1.03 -0.34 6.48
C PHE A 87 1.86 -0.95 7.61
N ALA A 88 1.65 -2.24 7.85
CA ALA A 88 2.44 -3.06 8.74
C ALA A 88 2.50 -4.50 8.22
N PHE A 89 3.66 -5.16 8.31
CA PHE A 89 3.76 -6.60 8.07
C PHE A 89 4.18 -7.33 9.35
N LYS A 90 3.43 -8.35 9.75
CA LYS A 90 3.69 -9.10 10.99
C LYS A 90 3.15 -10.52 10.87
N ASN A 91 3.95 -11.52 11.24
CA ASN A 91 3.56 -12.93 11.21
C ASN A 91 3.02 -13.39 9.84
N GLY A 92 3.65 -12.93 8.75
CA GLY A 92 3.21 -13.21 7.38
C GLY A 92 1.97 -12.43 6.93
N LYS A 93 1.47 -11.48 7.73
CA LYS A 93 0.31 -10.66 7.40
C LYS A 93 0.72 -9.26 7.02
N LEU A 94 0.41 -8.83 5.80
CA LEU A 94 0.49 -7.43 5.37
C LEU A 94 -0.84 -6.75 5.68
N THR A 95 -0.84 -5.74 6.53
CA THR A 95 -2.00 -4.91 6.81
C THR A 95 -1.77 -3.55 6.16
N ILE A 96 -2.70 -3.14 5.32
CA ILE A 96 -2.71 -1.84 4.62
C ILE A 96 -3.94 -1.08 5.08
N ILE A 97 -3.76 0.19 5.43
CA ILE A 97 -4.80 1.08 5.90
C ILE A 97 -4.79 2.32 5.02
N LYS A 98 -5.88 2.53 4.29
CA LYS A 98 -6.07 3.67 3.37
C LYS A 98 -7.45 4.30 3.52
N PRO A 99 -7.59 5.61 3.24
CA PRO A 99 -8.90 6.20 2.95
C PRO A 99 -9.56 5.56 1.73
N ALA A 100 -10.90 5.47 1.72
CA ALA A 100 -11.65 4.91 0.61
C ALA A 100 -13.07 5.46 0.50
N GLY A 101 -13.60 5.34 -0.70
CA GLY A 101 -14.97 5.64 -1.08
C GLY A 101 -15.37 7.11 -1.00
N GLY A 102 -16.44 7.50 -1.67
CA GLY A 102 -16.75 8.92 -1.88
C GLY A 102 -15.88 9.51 -3.00
N SER A 103 -15.20 10.63 -2.73
CA SER A 103 -14.28 11.27 -3.69
C SER A 103 -12.88 11.40 -3.11
N HIS A 104 -11.87 11.60 -3.96
CA HIS A 104 -10.49 11.84 -3.52
C HIS A 104 -10.37 12.98 -2.50
N ALA A 105 -11.18 14.03 -2.61
CA ALA A 105 -11.16 15.17 -1.68
C ALA A 105 -11.90 14.89 -0.36
N GLU A 106 -12.85 13.94 -0.37
CA GLU A 106 -13.73 13.64 0.75
C GLU A 106 -13.94 12.13 0.89
N PRO A 107 -12.89 11.37 1.27
CA PRO A 107 -13.00 9.94 1.51
C PRO A 107 -13.93 9.62 2.69
N ARG A 108 -14.90 8.74 2.49
CA ARG A 108 -15.90 8.42 3.52
C ARG A 108 -15.37 7.47 4.60
N TRP A 109 -14.49 6.56 4.21
CA TRP A 109 -14.07 5.43 5.02
C TRP A 109 -12.57 5.42 5.24
N LYS A 110 -12.14 4.96 6.43
CA LYS A 110 -10.79 4.45 6.67
C LYS A 110 -10.89 2.93 6.61
N VAL A 111 -10.25 2.33 5.60
CA VAL A 111 -10.33 0.91 5.30
C VAL A 111 -9.09 0.21 5.82
N THR A 112 -9.24 -1.00 6.32
CA THR A 112 -8.13 -1.90 6.64
C THR A 112 -8.25 -3.14 5.78
N ILE A 113 -7.27 -3.32 4.89
CA ILE A 113 -7.10 -4.46 3.99
C ILE A 113 -5.99 -5.32 4.57
N THR A 114 -6.22 -6.62 4.69
CA THR A 114 -5.21 -7.54 5.23
C THR A 114 -4.92 -8.61 4.18
N TYR A 115 -3.64 -8.88 3.96
CA TYR A 115 -3.15 -9.98 3.14
C TYR A 115 -2.39 -10.97 4.01
N GLN A 116 -2.49 -12.25 3.69
CA GLN A 116 -1.72 -13.33 4.30
C GLN A 116 -0.79 -13.93 3.25
N LEU A 117 0.49 -14.03 3.56
CA LEU A 117 1.43 -14.83 2.80
C LEU A 117 1.03 -16.30 2.97
N ASP A 118 0.63 -16.94 1.86
CA ASP A 118 0.24 -18.34 1.84
C ASP A 118 1.47 -19.27 1.78
N LYS A 119 1.24 -20.59 1.82
CA LYS A 119 2.31 -21.59 1.76
C LYS A 119 3.04 -21.64 0.41
N LEU A 120 2.50 -21.00 -0.61
CA LEU A 120 3.11 -20.85 -1.93
C LEU A 120 3.83 -19.50 -2.07
N ASN A 121 4.05 -18.82 -0.95
CA ASN A 121 4.73 -17.53 -0.89
C ASN A 121 3.99 -16.45 -1.71
N ARG A 122 2.65 -16.47 -1.69
CA ARG A 122 1.82 -15.43 -2.34
C ARG A 122 1.01 -14.68 -1.32
N LEU A 123 1.00 -13.35 -1.39
CA LEU A 123 0.09 -12.53 -0.61
C LEU A 123 -1.33 -12.77 -1.12
N ARG A 124 -2.24 -13.19 -0.25
CA ARG A 124 -3.65 -13.42 -0.57
C ARG A 124 -4.52 -12.56 0.33
N LEU A 125 -5.55 -11.92 -0.21
CA LEU A 125 -6.50 -11.16 0.57
C LEU A 125 -7.09 -12.06 1.68
N LEU A 126 -7.00 -11.58 2.92
CA LEU A 126 -7.43 -12.29 4.11
C LEU A 126 -8.77 -11.71 4.57
N GLY A 127 -9.84 -12.37 4.15
CA GLY A 127 -11.21 -12.00 4.52
C GLY A 127 -11.67 -10.69 3.88
N ILE A 128 -12.76 -10.14 4.43
CA ILE A 128 -13.39 -8.92 3.91
C ILE A 128 -12.69 -7.69 4.51
N PRO A 129 -12.27 -6.68 3.70
CA PRO A 129 -11.74 -5.43 4.21
C PRO A 129 -12.69 -4.77 5.22
N THR A 130 -12.14 -4.30 6.33
CA THR A 130 -12.97 -3.62 7.35
C THR A 130 -13.02 -2.13 7.06
N ARG A 131 -14.17 -1.49 7.34
CA ARG A 131 -14.39 -0.06 7.10
C ARG A 131 -14.79 0.64 8.39
N ARG A 132 -14.19 1.81 8.65
CA ARG A 132 -14.57 2.71 9.73
C ARG A 132 -14.88 4.10 9.16
N LEU A 133 -15.98 4.70 9.60
CA LEU A 133 -16.36 6.05 9.14
C LEU A 133 -15.28 7.07 9.55
N ILE A 134 -14.83 7.89 8.60
CA ILE A 134 -14.01 9.07 8.89
C ILE A 134 -14.96 10.15 9.40
N LYS A 135 -14.84 10.55 10.67
CA LYS A 135 -15.58 11.69 11.19
C LYS A 135 -14.87 12.96 10.74
N TYR A 136 -15.42 13.67 9.77
CA TYR A 136 -15.06 15.06 9.55
C TYR A 136 -15.56 15.86 10.76
N GLY A 137 -14.62 16.35 11.57
CA GLY A 137 -14.96 17.40 12.52
C GLY A 137 -15.33 18.62 11.70
N ASN A 138 -16.56 19.14 11.85
CA ASN A 138 -16.93 20.43 11.28
C ASN A 138 -15.95 21.49 11.80
N ALA A 139 -14.95 21.84 11.00
CA ALA A 139 -14.26 23.10 11.17
C ALA A 139 -15.20 24.17 10.62
N THR A 140 -16.11 24.65 11.46
CA THR A 140 -16.77 25.93 11.25
C THR A 140 -15.71 27.02 11.26
N THR A 141 -15.51 27.65 10.11
CA THR A 141 -15.06 29.04 9.99
C THR A 141 -16.00 29.76 9.05
#